data_AF-A0A1F8THW0-F1
#
_entry.id   AF-A0A1F8THW0-F1
#
_cell.length_a   1.000
_cell.length_b   1.000
_cell.length_c   1.000
_cell.angle_alpha   90.00
_cell.angle_beta   90.00
_cell.angle_gamma   90.00
#
_symmetry.space_group_name_H-M   'P 1'
#
loop_
_entity.id
_entity.type
_entity.pdbx_description
1 polymer ?
#
loop_
_entity_poly.entity_id
_entity_poly.type
_entity_poly.pdbx_seq_one_letter_code
_entity_poly.pdbx_strand_id
1 'polypeptide(L)'
;MSDEHELHVDPNTADQGSLMQLPGIGRGLARRIVAARPFESAEDLRNVVGLGEETLARIRPYLQMGDAESESSEIGGTRGSHPGELGEETGQALALGMEGIRNDMGQATDRIKEAAVDAGVGIRDVGRRASDRAADLPEAVRRVDDLWQMLGTGVTSIVLSVILTLTILAGINRTLNFGQHPAVRRMQTELARLQSDLAAASSQLDSLGQRLQALEGLTGRMTSVEGQLDSMQAQVEGSQAQIETMQKAVDELSQETESLASRVDRFDTFLDGLNRLLSGLFGPAQPEALPSP
;
A
#
# COMPACT_ATOMS: atom_id res chain seq x y z
N MET A 1 26.37 -2.94 12.30
CA MET A 1 26.00 -2.86 10.88
C MET A 1 24.89 -3.89 10.74
N SER A 2 23.72 -3.54 11.28
CA SER A 2 22.55 -3.10 10.51
C SER A 2 21.87 -4.32 9.90
N ASP A 3 20.83 -4.80 10.58
CA ASP A 3 19.91 -5.84 10.10
C ASP A 3 19.24 -5.34 8.81
N GLU A 4 19.80 -5.70 7.66
CA GLU A 4 19.16 -5.53 6.35
C GLU A 4 17.98 -6.50 6.30
N HIS A 5 16.81 -6.04 6.76
CA HIS A 5 15.55 -6.70 6.47
C HIS A 5 15.37 -6.67 4.95
N GLU A 6 15.57 -7.81 4.30
CA GLU A 6 15.15 -8.09 2.92
C GLU A 6 13.63 -7.85 2.83
N LEU A 7 13.25 -6.61 2.53
CA LEU A 7 11.86 -6.21 2.32
C LEU A 7 11.39 -6.77 0.98
N HIS A 8 10.95 -8.03 0.99
CA HIS A 8 10.26 -8.66 -0.13
C HIS A 8 8.77 -8.34 -0.04
N VAL A 9 8.26 -7.62 -1.03
CA VAL A 9 6.86 -7.17 -1.08
C VAL A 9 6.23 -7.67 -2.37
N ASP A 10 5.15 -8.42 -2.24
CA ASP A 10 4.37 -8.90 -3.39
C ASP A 10 3.35 -7.83 -3.84
N PRO A 11 3.45 -7.29 -5.07
CA PRO A 11 2.55 -6.27 -5.58
C PRO A 11 1.08 -6.73 -5.70
N ASN A 12 0.82 -8.03 -5.80
CA ASN A 12 -0.52 -8.60 -5.94
C ASN A 12 -1.24 -8.76 -4.60
N THR A 13 -0.51 -9.02 -3.52
CA THR A 13 -1.08 -9.31 -2.19
C THR A 13 -0.82 -8.22 -1.15
N ALA A 14 0.24 -7.42 -1.28
CA ALA A 14 0.61 -6.42 -0.28
C ALA A 14 -0.47 -5.35 -0.03
N ASP A 15 -0.53 -4.81 1.18
CA ASP A 15 -1.39 -3.64 1.45
C ASP A 15 -0.73 -2.33 0.99
N GLN A 16 -1.50 -1.25 0.98
CA GLN A 16 -1.02 0.07 0.54
C GLN A 16 0.17 0.57 1.39
N GLY A 17 0.19 0.27 2.69
CA GLY A 17 1.25 0.66 3.60
C GLY A 17 2.54 -0.10 3.34
N SER A 18 2.46 -1.40 3.07
CA SER A 18 3.61 -2.23 2.67
C SER A 18 4.21 -1.79 1.33
N LEU A 19 3.39 -1.42 0.35
CA LEU A 19 3.87 -0.87 -0.93
C LEU A 19 4.60 0.48 -0.77
N MET A 20 4.23 1.29 0.22
CA MET A 20 4.88 2.58 0.49
C MET A 20 6.25 2.44 1.14
N GLN A 21 6.63 1.26 1.63
CA GLN A 21 7.96 1.00 2.17
C GLN A 21 9.01 0.84 1.05
N LEU A 22 8.56 0.64 -0.19
CA LEU A 22 9.42 0.53 -1.35
C LEU A 22 9.97 1.91 -1.78
N PRO A 23 11.26 2.00 -2.15
CA PRO A 23 11.91 3.26 -2.47
C PRO A 23 11.29 3.89 -3.73
N GLY A 24 10.70 5.08 -3.57
CA GLY A 24 10.07 5.83 -4.67
C GLY A 24 8.57 5.55 -4.85
N ILE A 25 7.93 4.78 -3.96
CA ILE A 25 6.48 4.56 -3.98
C ILE A 25 5.78 5.43 -2.93
N GLY A 26 5.09 6.46 -3.39
CA GLY A 26 4.24 7.30 -2.53
C GLY A 26 2.80 6.81 -2.42
N ARG A 27 2.03 7.39 -1.48
CA ARG A 27 0.59 7.08 -1.25
C ARG A 27 -0.24 6.98 -2.53
N GLY A 28 -0.07 7.93 -3.45
CA GLY A 28 -0.83 7.97 -4.70
C GLY A 28 -0.44 6.86 -5.69
N LEU A 29 0.82 6.44 -5.68
CA LEU A 29 1.31 5.37 -6.54
C LEU A 29 0.93 4.00 -5.98
N ALA A 30 1.09 3.79 -4.67
CA ALA A 30 0.63 2.59 -3.97
C ALA A 30 -0.88 2.33 -4.19
N ARG A 31 -1.71 3.38 -4.12
CA ARG A 31 -3.15 3.26 -4.39
C ARG A 31 -3.45 2.81 -5.83
N ARG A 32 -2.65 3.28 -6.80
CA ARG A 32 -2.81 2.89 -8.21
C ARG A 32 -2.33 1.46 -8.47
N ILE A 33 -1.27 1.03 -7.80
CA ILE A 33 -0.77 -0.36 -7.89
C ILE A 33 -1.85 -1.33 -7.35
N VAL A 34 -2.45 -1.03 -6.19
CA VAL A 34 -3.55 -1.84 -5.64
C VAL A 34 -4.76 -1.89 -6.59
N ALA A 35 -5.09 -0.76 -7.23
CA ALA A 35 -6.22 -0.67 -8.15
C ALA A 35 -5.99 -1.36 -9.51
N ALA A 36 -4.74 -1.62 -9.88
CA ALA A 36 -4.36 -2.18 -11.19
C ALA A 36 -4.04 -3.69 -11.14
N ARG A 37 -4.29 -4.35 -10.01
CA ARG A 37 -4.15 -5.80 -9.86
C ARG A 37 -5.13 -6.55 -10.76
N PRO A 38 -4.78 -7.77 -11.22
CA PRO A 38 -3.53 -8.51 -10.95
C PRO A 38 -2.40 -8.20 -11.96
N PHE A 39 -1.15 -8.42 -11.55
CA PHE A 39 0.05 -8.34 -12.38
C PHE A 39 0.62 -9.75 -12.62
N GLU A 40 0.98 -10.09 -13.85
CA GLU A 40 1.55 -11.41 -14.19
C GLU A 40 3.08 -11.41 -14.09
N SER A 41 3.69 -10.23 -14.19
CA SER A 41 5.14 -10.02 -14.09
C SER A 41 5.48 -8.77 -13.30
N ALA A 42 6.70 -8.72 -12.75
CA ALA A 42 7.23 -7.50 -12.15
C ALA A 42 7.30 -6.35 -13.18
N GLU A 43 7.47 -6.69 -14.46
CA GLU A 43 7.46 -5.75 -15.58
C GLU A 43 6.07 -5.13 -15.86
N ASP A 44 4.96 -5.81 -15.51
CA ASP A 44 3.60 -5.28 -15.71
C ASP A 44 3.29 -4.07 -14.84
N LEU A 45 4.02 -3.88 -13.74
CA LEU A 45 3.94 -2.69 -12.91
C LEU A 45 4.24 -1.40 -13.71
N ARG A 46 4.98 -1.50 -14.82
CA ARG A 46 5.22 -0.38 -15.74
C ARG A 46 3.94 0.20 -16.35
N ASN A 47 2.89 -0.62 -16.48
CA ASN A 47 1.61 -0.16 -17.04
C ASN A 47 0.83 0.74 -16.05
N VAL A 48 1.28 0.81 -14.79
CA VAL A 48 0.68 1.71 -13.79
C VAL A 48 1.10 3.15 -14.07
N VAL A 49 0.10 4.00 -14.31
CA VAL A 49 0.30 5.42 -14.61
C VAL A 49 1.12 6.11 -13.51
N GLY A 50 2.28 6.65 -13.90
CA GLY A 50 3.20 7.36 -13.01
C GLY A 50 4.27 6.48 -12.34
N LEU A 51 4.40 5.21 -12.71
CA LEU A 51 5.59 4.40 -12.40
C LEU A 51 6.58 4.50 -13.56
N GLY A 52 7.73 5.15 -13.33
CA GLY A 52 8.80 5.27 -14.33
C GLY A 52 9.74 4.06 -14.31
N GLU A 53 10.46 3.82 -15.41
CA GLU A 53 11.47 2.75 -15.50
C GLU A 53 12.54 2.85 -14.40
N GLU A 54 12.92 4.07 -14.02
CA GLU A 54 13.92 4.32 -12.98
C GLU A 54 13.43 3.94 -11.58
N THR A 55 12.13 4.10 -11.31
CA THR A 55 11.52 3.66 -10.05
C THR A 55 11.38 2.14 -10.05
N LEU A 56 10.96 1.56 -11.18
CA LEU A 56 10.82 0.12 -11.34
C LEU A 56 12.16 -0.60 -11.14
N ALA A 57 13.25 -0.11 -11.75
CA ALA A 57 14.59 -0.68 -11.59
C ALA A 57 15.07 -0.67 -10.13
N ARG A 58 14.63 0.32 -9.35
CA ARG A 58 15.00 0.50 -7.93
C ARG A 58 14.21 -0.39 -6.99
N ILE A 59 12.96 -0.69 -7.34
CA ILE A 59 12.09 -1.58 -6.54
C ILE A 59 12.20 -3.05 -6.97
N ARG A 60 12.69 -3.33 -8.19
CA ARG A 60 12.88 -4.68 -8.73
C ARG A 60 13.55 -5.69 -7.77
N PRO A 61 14.62 -5.35 -7.03
CA PRO A 61 15.24 -6.30 -6.10
C PRO A 61 14.42 -6.60 -4.84
N TYR A 62 13.34 -5.84 -4.60
CA TYR A 62 12.45 -5.94 -3.43
C TYR A 62 11.08 -6.51 -3.78
N LEU A 63 10.84 -6.82 -5.06
CA LEU A 63 9.57 -7.37 -5.53
C LEU A 63 9.68 -8.89 -5.59
N GLN A 64 8.83 -9.57 -4.84
CA GLN A 64 8.69 -11.02 -4.90
C GLN A 64 7.30 -11.34 -5.39
N MET A 65 7.18 -11.95 -6.57
CA MET A 65 5.89 -12.51 -6.97
C MET A 65 5.73 -13.81 -6.22
N GLY A 66 4.73 -13.87 -5.34
CA GLY A 66 4.35 -15.12 -4.72
C GLY A 66 3.77 -16.03 -5.80
N ASP A 67 4.48 -17.11 -6.13
CA ASP A 67 3.79 -18.33 -6.52
C ASP A 67 2.81 -18.63 -5.39
N ALA A 68 1.52 -18.72 -5.73
CA ALA A 68 0.44 -18.78 -4.77
C ALA A 68 0.53 -20.05 -3.89
N GLU A 69 1.25 -19.99 -2.76
CA GLU A 69 1.17 -20.92 -1.60
C GLU A 69 2.19 -20.49 -0.53
N SER A 70 1.79 -19.81 0.55
CA SER A 70 1.58 -20.39 1.90
C SER A 70 1.80 -19.20 2.87
N GLU A 71 1.03 -18.83 3.88
CA GLU A 71 0.34 -19.57 4.94
C GLU A 71 -0.69 -18.62 5.60
N SER A 72 -1.95 -19.01 5.66
CA SER A 72 -2.86 -18.53 6.71
C SER A 72 -3.74 -19.70 7.15
N SER A 73 -3.58 -20.03 8.43
CA SER A 73 -4.17 -21.11 9.19
C SER A 73 -5.71 -21.18 9.10
N GLU A 74 -6.21 -22.43 9.10
CA GLU A 74 -7.57 -22.91 9.44
C GLU A 74 -8.74 -22.65 8.48
N ILE A 75 -9.19 -23.70 7.77
CA ILE A 75 -10.42 -24.50 8.01
C ILE A 75 -10.56 -25.51 6.84
N GLY A 76 -10.85 -26.78 7.16
CA GLY A 76 -10.66 -27.94 6.27
C GLY A 76 -11.63 -28.10 5.08
N GLY A 77 -11.23 -29.00 4.17
CA GLY A 77 -12.10 -29.50 3.09
C GLY A 77 -11.36 -30.18 1.91
N THR A 78 -11.19 -31.49 2.01
CA THR A 78 -11.25 -32.51 0.91
C THR A 78 -10.46 -32.33 -0.41
N ARG A 79 -9.33 -33.06 -0.47
CA ARG A 79 -8.83 -34.02 -1.48
C ARG A 79 -9.38 -34.04 -2.93
N GLY A 80 -8.44 -33.87 -3.87
CA GLY A 80 -8.38 -34.47 -5.22
C GLY A 80 -7.52 -33.62 -6.17
N SER A 81 -6.73 -34.06 -7.15
CA SER A 81 -6.15 -35.34 -7.59
C SER A 81 -5.05 -34.99 -8.62
N HIS A 82 -3.88 -35.61 -8.50
CA HIS A 82 -2.76 -35.84 -9.45
C HIS A 82 -2.81 -35.23 -10.88
N PRO A 83 -1.70 -34.60 -11.34
CA PRO A 83 -1.39 -34.43 -12.75
C PRO A 83 -0.40 -35.51 -13.25
N GLY A 84 -0.51 -35.93 -14.51
CA GLY A 84 0.57 -36.64 -15.20
C GLY A 84 0.10 -37.58 -16.31
N GLU A 85 0.29 -37.12 -17.56
CA GLU A 85 0.65 -37.86 -18.78
C GLU A 85 0.04 -37.14 -20.01
N LEU A 86 0.63 -37.35 -21.20
CA LEU A 86 0.26 -36.81 -22.54
C LEU A 86 1.08 -35.63 -23.08
N GLY A 87 2.41 -35.71 -22.99
CA GLY A 87 3.34 -34.75 -23.62
C GLY A 87 4.00 -35.19 -24.94
N GLU A 88 3.85 -36.44 -25.37
CA GLU A 88 4.75 -36.99 -26.42
C GLU A 88 4.08 -37.33 -27.76
N GLU A 89 2.75 -37.44 -27.85
CA GLU A 89 2.08 -37.80 -29.11
C GLU A 89 1.73 -36.61 -30.02
N THR A 90 1.67 -35.39 -29.49
CA THR A 90 1.24 -34.21 -30.25
C THR A 90 2.36 -33.59 -31.10
N GLY A 91 3.62 -33.89 -30.80
CA GLY A 91 4.78 -33.35 -31.54
C GLY A 91 5.01 -34.01 -32.91
N GLN A 92 4.68 -35.29 -33.06
CA GLN A 92 4.97 -36.05 -34.30
C GLN A 92 3.87 -35.94 -35.36
N ALA A 93 2.61 -35.70 -34.96
CA ALA A 93 1.51 -35.48 -35.89
C ALA A 93 1.59 -34.11 -36.60
N LEU A 94 2.15 -33.09 -35.95
CA LEU A 94 2.23 -31.73 -36.51
C LEU A 94 3.34 -31.58 -37.56
N ALA A 95 4.39 -32.39 -37.49
CA ALA A 95 5.49 -32.36 -38.46
C ALA A 95 5.10 -32.96 -39.83
N LEU A 96 4.29 -34.02 -39.85
CA LEU A 96 3.82 -34.66 -41.10
C LEU A 96 2.75 -33.84 -41.83
N GLY A 97 1.94 -33.06 -41.11
CA GLY A 97 0.93 -32.18 -41.73
C GLY A 97 1.52 -30.96 -42.44
N MET A 98 2.63 -30.43 -41.95
CA MET A 98 3.24 -29.20 -42.47
C MET A 98 3.90 -29.38 -43.85
N GLU A 99 4.33 -30.60 -44.18
CA GLU A 99 5.02 -30.91 -45.43
C GLU A 99 4.05 -31.16 -46.60
N GLY A 100 2.87 -31.72 -46.33
CA GLY A 100 1.79 -31.86 -47.32
C GLY A 100 1.25 -30.51 -47.80
N ILE A 101 1.07 -29.55 -46.87
CA ILE A 101 0.56 -28.20 -47.19
C ILE A 101 1.52 -27.43 -48.09
N ARG A 102 2.84 -27.61 -47.89
CA ARG A 102 3.85 -26.93 -48.72
C ARG A 102 3.85 -27.44 -50.16
N ASN A 103 3.63 -28.74 -50.37
CA ASN A 103 3.64 -29.33 -51.72
C ASN A 103 2.35 -29.02 -52.50
N ASP A 104 1.20 -29.04 -51.82
CA ASP A 104 -0.08 -28.63 -52.43
C ASP A 104 -0.09 -27.15 -52.83
N MET A 105 0.57 -26.29 -52.05
CA MET A 105 0.67 -24.88 -52.37
C MET A 105 1.56 -24.62 -53.60
N GLY A 106 2.59 -25.43 -53.82
CA GLY A 106 3.42 -25.40 -55.03
C GLY A 106 2.64 -25.78 -56.29
N GLN A 107 1.86 -26.86 -56.24
CA GLN A 107 1.04 -27.29 -57.38
C GLN A 107 -0.09 -26.30 -57.70
N ALA A 108 -0.64 -25.63 -56.69
CA ALA A 108 -1.64 -24.57 -56.89
C ALA A 108 -1.05 -23.34 -57.58
N THR A 109 0.21 -22.97 -57.27
CA THR A 109 0.85 -21.80 -57.88
C THR A 109 1.17 -22.01 -59.36
N ASP A 110 1.60 -23.21 -59.74
CA ASP A 110 1.88 -23.51 -61.16
C ASP A 110 0.61 -23.54 -62.02
N ARG A 111 -0.50 -24.06 -61.50
CA ARG A 111 -1.80 -24.05 -62.21
C ARG A 111 -2.35 -22.64 -62.44
N ILE A 112 -2.13 -21.73 -61.49
CA ILE A 112 -2.53 -20.32 -61.64
C ILE A 112 -1.69 -19.63 -62.72
N LYS A 113 -0.40 -19.97 -62.81
CA LYS A 113 0.51 -19.43 -63.83
C LYS A 113 0.14 -19.89 -65.24
N GLU A 114 -0.23 -21.16 -65.38
CA GLU A 114 -0.66 -21.74 -66.67
C GLU A 114 -2.04 -21.19 -67.12
N ALA A 115 -3.00 -21.05 -66.18
CA ALA A 115 -4.28 -20.41 -66.45
C ALA A 115 -4.16 -18.91 -66.82
N ALA A 116 -3.17 -18.20 -66.26
CA ALA A 116 -2.90 -16.81 -66.60
C ALA A 116 -2.30 -16.64 -68.01
N VAL A 117 -1.54 -17.63 -68.50
CA VAL A 117 -0.99 -17.63 -69.86
C VAL A 117 -2.10 -17.89 -70.89
N ASP A 118 -3.01 -18.82 -70.63
CA ASP A 118 -4.14 -19.12 -71.52
C ASP A 118 -5.15 -17.96 -71.61
N ALA A 119 -5.46 -17.33 -70.46
CA ALA A 119 -6.29 -16.12 -70.42
C ALA A 119 -5.64 -14.92 -71.14
N GLY A 120 -4.31 -14.79 -71.09
CA GLY A 120 -3.56 -13.74 -71.77
C GLY A 120 -3.54 -13.85 -73.29
N VAL A 121 -3.68 -15.07 -73.84
CA VAL A 121 -3.81 -15.32 -75.29
C VAL A 121 -5.24 -14.99 -75.76
N GLY A 122 -6.26 -15.36 -74.99
CA GLY A 122 -7.67 -15.05 -75.31
C GLY A 122 -8.00 -13.56 -75.39
N ILE A 123 -7.39 -12.72 -74.55
CA ILE A 123 -7.63 -11.27 -74.54
C ILE A 123 -7.02 -10.57 -75.78
N ARG A 124 -5.90 -11.08 -76.32
CA ARG A 124 -5.29 -10.53 -77.56
C ARG A 124 -6.16 -10.75 -78.80
N ASP A 125 -6.93 -11.83 -78.85
CA ASP A 125 -7.80 -12.14 -79.99
C ASP A 125 -9.18 -11.48 -79.92
N VAL A 126 -9.58 -10.98 -78.75
CA VAL A 126 -10.76 -10.11 -78.59
C VAL A 126 -10.44 -8.68 -79.02
N GLY A 127 -9.22 -8.20 -78.75
CA GLY A 127 -8.75 -6.87 -79.19
C GLY A 127 -8.74 -6.70 -80.72
N ARG A 128 -8.34 -7.73 -81.48
CA ARG A 128 -8.37 -7.69 -82.96
C ARG A 128 -9.80 -7.66 -83.51
N ARG A 129 -10.73 -8.44 -82.93
CA ARG A 129 -12.14 -8.47 -83.36
C ARG A 129 -12.93 -7.20 -83.00
N ALA A 130 -12.53 -6.49 -81.95
CA ALA A 130 -13.09 -5.18 -81.61
C ALA A 130 -12.56 -4.07 -82.53
N SER A 131 -11.30 -4.17 -82.97
CA SER A 131 -10.69 -3.20 -83.90
C SER A 131 -11.34 -3.21 -85.28
N ASP A 132 -11.69 -4.38 -85.83
CA ASP A 132 -12.34 -4.47 -87.15
C ASP A 132 -13.81 -4.01 -87.13
N ARG A 133 -14.44 -3.96 -85.95
CA ARG A 133 -15.81 -3.41 -85.76
C ARG A 133 -15.83 -1.90 -85.48
N ALA A 134 -14.68 -1.32 -85.13
CA ALA A 134 -14.55 0.11 -84.85
C ALA A 134 -14.39 0.97 -86.12
N ALA A 135 -14.28 0.36 -87.29
CA ALA A 135 -14.14 1.06 -88.57
C ALA A 135 -15.47 1.63 -89.13
N ASP A 136 -16.61 1.39 -88.49
CA ASP A 136 -17.93 1.76 -89.03
C ASP A 136 -18.95 2.19 -87.96
N LEU A 137 -18.66 3.25 -87.20
CA LEU A 137 -19.59 3.82 -86.20
C LEU A 137 -19.90 5.31 -86.49
N PRO A 138 -21.18 5.71 -86.62
CA PRO A 138 -21.62 7.07 -87.00
C PRO A 138 -21.54 8.11 -85.86
N GLU A 139 -21.51 9.40 -86.24
CA GLU A 139 -21.13 10.63 -85.49
C GLU A 139 -21.89 10.98 -84.17
N ALA A 140 -22.64 10.08 -83.55
CA ALA A 140 -23.46 10.37 -82.36
C ALA A 140 -22.68 10.49 -81.04
N VAL A 141 -21.41 10.08 -80.99
CA VAL A 141 -20.63 9.97 -79.74
C VAL A 141 -20.06 11.31 -79.24
N ARG A 142 -19.93 12.33 -80.12
CA ARG A 142 -19.36 13.63 -79.73
C ARG A 142 -20.21 14.45 -78.76
N ARG A 143 -21.54 14.25 -78.70
CA ARG A 143 -22.42 15.03 -77.81
C ARG A 143 -22.41 14.56 -76.35
N VAL A 144 -21.92 13.34 -76.09
CA VAL A 144 -21.89 12.78 -74.72
C VAL A 144 -20.72 13.36 -73.91
N ASP A 145 -19.59 13.68 -74.57
CA ASP A 145 -18.43 14.32 -73.93
C ASP A 145 -18.74 15.75 -73.45
N ASP A 146 -19.45 16.54 -74.26
CA ASP A 146 -19.87 17.89 -73.89
C ASP A 146 -20.84 17.88 -72.70
N LEU A 147 -21.75 16.90 -72.66
CA LEU A 147 -22.71 16.74 -71.56
C LEU A 147 -22.01 16.37 -70.23
N TRP A 148 -20.95 15.57 -70.30
CA TRP A 148 -20.15 15.18 -69.15
C TRP A 148 -19.37 16.37 -68.57
N GLN A 149 -18.87 17.26 -69.42
CA GLN A 149 -18.21 18.50 -68.99
C GLN A 149 -19.19 19.50 -68.35
N MET A 150 -20.41 19.63 -68.90
CA MET A 150 -21.45 20.48 -68.30
C MET A 150 -21.87 19.98 -66.90
N LEU A 151 -22.02 18.68 -66.71
CA LEU A 151 -22.28 18.08 -65.39
C LEU A 151 -21.13 18.30 -64.39
N GLY A 152 -19.88 18.21 -64.85
CA GLY A 152 -18.69 18.44 -64.02
C GLY A 152 -18.63 19.84 -63.41
N THR A 153 -18.86 20.88 -64.23
CA THR A 153 -18.78 22.30 -63.78
C THR A 153 -19.85 22.69 -62.74
N GLY A 154 -21.02 22.05 -62.79
CA GLY A 154 -22.07 22.22 -61.78
C GLY A 154 -21.63 21.69 -60.40
N VAL A 155 -21.06 20.48 -60.38
CA VAL A 155 -20.55 19.86 -59.14
C VAL A 155 -19.41 20.68 -58.54
N THR A 156 -18.49 21.19 -59.35
CA THR A 156 -17.39 22.04 -58.85
C THR A 156 -17.91 23.34 -58.24
N SER A 157 -18.94 23.94 -58.81
CA SER A 157 -19.56 25.16 -58.29
C SER A 157 -20.25 24.92 -56.93
N ILE A 158 -20.91 23.78 -56.77
CA ILE A 158 -21.53 23.37 -55.50
C ILE A 158 -20.46 23.13 -54.43
N VAL A 159 -19.40 22.39 -54.76
CA VAL A 159 -18.29 22.15 -53.83
C VAL A 159 -17.63 23.45 -53.41
N LEU A 160 -17.40 24.38 -54.35
CA LEU A 160 -16.82 25.67 -54.05
C LEU A 160 -17.73 26.52 -53.15
N SER A 161 -19.06 26.46 -53.35
CA SER A 161 -20.05 27.12 -52.47
C SER A 161 -20.06 26.55 -51.05
N VAL A 162 -19.96 25.23 -50.90
CA VAL A 162 -19.85 24.58 -49.59
C VAL A 162 -18.56 24.99 -48.87
N ILE A 163 -17.43 25.00 -49.58
CA ILE A 163 -16.14 25.45 -49.03
C ILE A 163 -16.22 26.92 -48.61
N LEU A 164 -16.81 27.77 -49.44
CA LEU A 164 -16.99 29.20 -49.13
C LEU A 164 -17.87 29.39 -47.89
N THR A 165 -18.98 28.66 -47.79
CA THR A 165 -19.89 28.70 -46.65
C THR A 165 -19.21 28.23 -45.37
N LEU A 166 -18.47 27.13 -45.43
CA LEU A 166 -17.67 26.64 -44.31
C LEU A 166 -16.57 27.62 -43.91
N THR A 167 -15.97 28.32 -44.86
CA THR A 167 -14.95 29.35 -44.60
C THR A 167 -15.56 30.56 -43.88
N ILE A 168 -16.73 31.02 -44.32
CA ILE A 168 -17.47 32.12 -43.66
C ILE A 168 -17.89 31.68 -42.25
N LEU A 169 -18.42 30.47 -42.11
CA LEU A 169 -18.87 29.93 -40.82
C LEU A 169 -17.68 29.72 -39.86
N ALA A 170 -16.56 29.19 -40.35
CA ALA A 170 -15.32 29.08 -39.59
C ALA A 170 -14.76 30.46 -39.25
N GLY A 171 -14.89 31.44 -40.13
CA GLY A 171 -14.53 32.84 -39.88
C GLY A 171 -15.32 33.43 -38.72
N ILE A 172 -16.66 33.36 -38.78
CA ILE A 172 -17.57 33.85 -37.74
C ILE A 172 -17.31 33.15 -36.40
N ASN A 173 -17.18 31.82 -36.41
CA ASN A 173 -16.94 31.01 -35.23
C ASN A 173 -15.53 31.26 -34.63
N ARG A 174 -14.54 31.58 -35.46
CA ARG A 174 -13.20 32.01 -35.02
C ARG A 174 -13.19 33.41 -34.40
N THR A 175 -14.18 34.27 -34.70
CA THR A 175 -14.33 35.57 -34.00
C THR A 175 -14.85 35.41 -32.57
N LEU A 176 -15.63 34.35 -32.31
CA LEU A 176 -16.09 33.94 -30.98
C LEU A 176 -15.01 33.13 -30.24
N ASN A 177 -13.76 33.61 -30.30
CA ASN A 177 -12.66 32.98 -29.57
C ASN A 177 -12.75 33.33 -28.08
N PHE A 178 -13.61 32.61 -27.37
CA PHE A 178 -13.81 32.75 -25.92
C PHE A 178 -12.51 32.54 -25.10
N GLY A 179 -11.49 31.88 -25.66
CA GLY A 179 -10.18 31.66 -25.03
C GLY A 179 -9.31 32.92 -24.90
N GLN A 180 -9.66 34.00 -25.61
CA GLN A 180 -8.96 35.28 -25.53
C GLN A 180 -9.76 36.34 -24.76
N HIS A 181 -11.00 36.06 -24.37
CA HIS A 181 -11.82 37.06 -23.69
C HIS A 181 -11.28 37.32 -22.28
N PRO A 182 -10.88 38.56 -21.94
CA PRO A 182 -10.25 38.86 -20.65
C PRO A 182 -11.14 38.51 -19.45
N ALA A 183 -12.46 38.48 -19.63
CA ALA A 183 -13.42 38.04 -18.62
C ALA A 183 -13.27 36.55 -18.24
N VAL A 184 -13.07 35.66 -19.22
CA VAL A 184 -12.95 34.21 -18.97
C VAL A 184 -11.65 33.90 -18.24
N ARG A 185 -10.55 34.56 -18.61
CA ARG A 185 -9.25 34.40 -17.92
C ARG A 185 -9.28 34.91 -16.48
N ARG A 186 -9.98 36.03 -16.22
CA ARG A 186 -10.21 36.52 -14.85
C ARG A 186 -11.00 35.51 -14.03
N MET A 187 -12.11 35.02 -14.57
CA MET A 187 -12.93 34.01 -13.88
C MET A 187 -12.15 32.71 -13.61
N GLN A 188 -11.32 32.25 -14.54
CA GLN A 188 -10.43 31.09 -14.31
C GLN A 188 -9.39 31.36 -13.21
N THR A 189 -8.84 32.58 -13.17
CA THR A 189 -7.89 32.98 -12.12
C THR A 189 -8.59 33.08 -10.75
N GLU A 190 -9.82 33.59 -10.72
CA GLU A 190 -10.66 33.63 -9.51
C GLU A 190 -11.03 32.22 -9.04
N LEU A 191 -11.40 31.32 -9.95
CA LEU A 191 -11.68 29.92 -9.61
C LEU A 191 -10.44 29.19 -9.09
N ALA A 192 -9.28 29.42 -9.70
CA ALA A 192 -8.02 28.86 -9.22
C ALA A 192 -7.67 29.40 -7.83
N ARG A 193 -7.92 30.69 -7.58
CA ARG A 193 -7.72 31.32 -6.27
C ARG A 193 -8.70 30.77 -5.23
N LEU A 194 -9.98 30.66 -5.55
CA LEU A 194 -11.00 30.07 -4.69
C LEU A 194 -10.69 28.61 -4.35
N GLN A 195 -10.18 27.82 -5.31
CA GLN A 195 -9.70 26.47 -5.03
C GLN A 195 -8.52 26.45 -4.06
N SER A 196 -7.55 27.36 -4.24
CA SER A 196 -6.42 27.49 -3.32
C SER A 196 -6.88 27.91 -1.92
N ASP A 197 -7.82 28.85 -1.83
CA ASP A 197 -8.38 29.32 -0.56
C ASP A 197 -9.18 28.20 0.14
N LEU A 198 -9.94 27.40 -0.62
CA LEU A 198 -10.66 26.24 -0.08
C LEU A 198 -9.70 25.15 0.42
N ALA A 199 -8.61 24.90 -0.32
CA ALA A 199 -7.57 23.96 0.12
C ALA A 199 -6.87 24.46 1.41
N ALA A 200 -6.59 25.76 1.50
CA ALA A 200 -6.05 26.37 2.70
C ALA A 200 -7.02 26.27 3.89
N ALA A 201 -8.32 26.52 3.67
CA ALA A 201 -9.36 26.38 4.69
C ALA A 201 -9.50 24.93 5.16
N SER A 202 -9.45 23.94 4.27
CA SER A 202 -9.43 22.52 4.62
C SER A 202 -8.24 22.20 5.51
N SER A 203 -7.04 22.65 5.13
CA SER A 203 -5.83 22.43 5.94
C SER A 203 -5.92 23.09 7.32
N GLN A 204 -6.55 24.26 7.43
CA GLN A 204 -6.82 24.91 8.72
C GLN A 204 -7.78 24.08 9.57
N LEU A 205 -8.85 23.52 8.99
CA LEU A 205 -9.77 22.62 9.68
C LEU A 205 -9.08 21.34 10.15
N ASP A 206 -8.19 20.76 9.33
CA ASP A 206 -7.38 19.61 9.73
C ASP A 206 -6.47 19.96 10.93
N SER A 207 -5.87 21.15 10.92
CA SER A 207 -5.06 21.64 12.04
C SER A 207 -5.87 21.87 13.32
N LEU A 208 -7.12 22.33 13.20
CA LEU A 208 -8.05 22.45 14.34
C LEU A 208 -8.45 21.07 14.85
N GLY A 209 -8.68 20.10 13.96
CA GLY A 209 -8.92 18.71 14.33
C GLY A 209 -7.76 18.12 15.13
N GLN A 210 -6.53 18.31 14.68
CA GLN A 210 -5.33 17.87 15.40
C GLN A 210 -5.21 18.53 16.79
N ARG A 211 -5.53 19.83 16.90
CA ARG A 211 -5.55 20.54 18.19
C ARG A 211 -6.63 20.02 19.12
N LEU A 212 -7.84 19.75 18.61
CA LEU A 212 -8.92 19.16 19.41
C LEU A 212 -8.56 17.76 19.88
N GLN A 213 -7.91 16.95 19.05
CA GLN A 213 -7.42 15.64 19.46
C GLN A 213 -6.32 15.74 20.53
N ALA A 214 -5.46 16.76 20.47
CA ALA A 214 -4.51 17.03 21.54
C ALA A 214 -5.20 17.44 22.85
N LEU A 215 -6.32 18.17 22.78
CA LEU A 215 -7.16 18.48 23.96
C LEU A 215 -7.86 17.24 24.51
N GLU A 216 -8.35 16.35 23.65
CA GLU A 216 -8.90 15.06 24.07
C GLU A 216 -7.83 14.18 24.74
N GLY A 217 -6.61 14.18 24.20
CA GLY A 217 -5.45 13.54 24.83
C GLY A 217 -5.11 14.13 26.20
N LEU A 218 -5.37 15.42 26.44
CA LEU A 218 -5.20 16.04 27.75
C LEU A 218 -6.19 15.47 28.78
N THR A 219 -7.42 15.14 28.37
CA THR A 219 -8.40 14.46 29.24
C THR A 219 -7.89 13.10 29.68
N GLY A 220 -7.35 12.29 28.74
CA GLY A 220 -6.74 11.00 29.10
C GLY A 220 -5.55 11.14 30.06
N ARG A 221 -4.73 12.19 29.86
CA ARG A 221 -3.64 12.52 30.79
C ARG A 221 -4.16 12.98 32.15
N MET A 222 -5.26 13.74 32.22
CA MET A 222 -5.88 14.16 33.47
C MET A 222 -6.37 12.94 34.27
N THR A 223 -7.07 12.00 33.63
CA THR A 223 -7.49 10.75 34.27
C THR A 223 -6.30 9.92 34.76
N SER A 224 -5.21 9.88 33.99
CA SER A 224 -3.98 9.21 34.44
C SER A 224 -3.33 9.89 35.65
N VAL A 225 -3.34 11.23 35.70
CA VAL A 225 -2.81 12.00 36.84
C VAL A 225 -3.69 11.80 38.08
N GLU A 226 -5.01 11.79 37.92
CA GLU A 226 -5.96 11.48 39.00
C GLU A 226 -5.72 10.08 39.55
N GLY A 227 -5.58 9.06 38.68
CA GLY A 227 -5.24 7.71 39.13
C GLY A 227 -3.88 7.62 39.83
N GLN A 228 -2.89 8.41 39.39
CA GLN A 228 -1.59 8.48 40.06
C GLN A 228 -1.68 9.16 41.43
N LEU A 229 -2.52 10.20 41.57
CA LEU A 229 -2.81 10.84 42.85
C LEU A 229 -3.50 9.89 43.83
N ASP A 230 -4.50 9.14 43.38
CA ASP A 230 -5.18 8.12 44.20
C ASP A 230 -4.18 7.05 44.68
N SER A 231 -3.27 6.61 43.81
CA SER A 231 -2.23 5.65 44.17
C SER A 231 -1.23 6.22 45.18
N MET A 232 -0.83 7.49 45.05
CA MET A 232 0.03 8.16 46.01
C MET A 232 -0.66 8.30 47.36
N GLN A 233 -1.95 8.64 47.39
CA GLN A 233 -2.71 8.72 48.62
C GLN A 233 -2.77 7.36 49.32
N ALA A 234 -3.10 6.29 48.59
CA ALA A 234 -3.10 4.93 49.14
C ALA A 234 -1.72 4.51 49.66
N GLN A 235 -0.64 4.90 48.98
CA GLN A 235 0.72 4.62 49.43
C GLN A 235 1.09 5.39 50.71
N VAL A 236 0.63 6.64 50.86
CA VAL A 236 0.81 7.43 52.08
C VAL A 236 0.04 6.81 53.24
N GLU A 237 -1.21 6.41 53.04
CA GLU A 237 -2.02 5.70 54.05
C GLU A 237 -1.34 4.38 54.48
N GLY A 238 -0.84 3.60 53.52
CA GLY A 238 -0.07 2.39 53.80
C GLY A 238 1.23 2.64 54.58
N SER A 239 1.95 3.71 54.24
CA SER A 239 3.17 4.11 54.96
C SER A 239 2.86 4.55 56.38
N GLN A 240 1.74 5.25 56.61
CA GLN A 240 1.31 5.65 57.94
C GLN A 240 0.94 4.44 58.81
N ALA A 241 0.22 3.46 58.25
CA ALA A 241 -0.07 2.20 58.94
C ALA A 241 1.21 1.41 59.28
N GLN A 242 2.21 1.45 58.41
CA GLN A 242 3.52 0.83 58.67
C GLN A 242 4.27 1.53 59.81
N ILE A 243 4.21 2.86 59.86
CA ILE A 243 4.78 3.65 60.98
C ILE A 243 4.08 3.29 62.30
N GLU A 244 2.75 3.18 62.33
CA GLU A 244 2.02 2.74 63.54
C GLU A 244 2.45 1.35 64.00
N THR A 245 2.67 0.44 63.04
CA THR A 245 3.15 -0.91 63.34
C THR A 245 4.58 -0.89 63.88
N MET A 246 5.46 -0.09 63.28
CA MET A 246 6.83 0.11 63.78
C MET A 246 6.85 0.74 65.18
N GLN A 247 5.98 1.71 65.46
CA GLN A 247 5.86 2.30 66.80
C GLN A 247 5.46 1.26 67.84
N LYS A 248 4.45 0.43 67.55
CA LYS A 248 4.07 -0.68 68.45
C LYS A 248 5.20 -1.67 68.70
N ALA A 249 5.97 -2.03 67.66
CA ALA A 249 7.10 -2.92 67.80
C ALA A 249 8.22 -2.31 68.67
N VAL A 250 8.44 -0.99 68.58
CA VAL A 250 9.37 -0.28 69.45
C VAL A 250 8.89 -0.25 70.90
N ASP A 251 7.59 -0.01 71.12
CA ASP A 251 7.00 -0.03 72.47
C ASP A 251 7.12 -1.42 73.12
N GLU A 252 6.86 -2.48 72.35
CA GLU A 252 6.98 -3.86 72.80
C GLU A 252 8.44 -4.23 73.15
N LEU A 253 9.38 -3.85 72.28
CA LEU A 253 10.81 -4.05 72.54
C LEU A 253 11.25 -3.28 73.81
N SER A 254 10.75 -2.06 74.01
CA SER A 254 11.01 -1.28 75.23
C SER A 254 10.52 -2.02 76.47
N GLN A 255 9.30 -2.56 76.45
CA GLN A 255 8.76 -3.34 77.57
C GLN A 255 9.58 -4.62 77.85
N GLU A 256 10.03 -5.30 76.79
CA GLU A 256 10.88 -6.48 76.93
C GLU A 256 12.23 -6.13 77.58
N THR A 257 12.83 -4.99 77.20
CA THR A 257 14.07 -4.51 77.85
C THR A 257 13.88 -4.17 79.33
N GLU A 258 12.73 -3.59 79.71
CA GLU A 258 12.42 -3.29 81.12
C GLU A 258 12.19 -4.55 81.95
N SER A 259 11.51 -5.54 81.37
CA SER A 259 11.34 -6.89 81.94
C SER A 259 12.70 -7.58 82.13
N LEU A 260 13.59 -7.50 81.15
CA LEU A 260 14.94 -8.06 81.22
C LEU A 260 15.75 -7.37 82.33
N ALA A 261 15.73 -6.04 82.40
CA ALA A 261 16.39 -5.27 83.46
C ALA A 261 15.89 -5.69 84.85
N SER A 262 14.57 -5.81 85.03
CA SER A 262 13.95 -6.27 86.28
C SER A 262 14.32 -7.73 86.64
N ARG A 263 14.65 -8.56 85.66
CA ARG A 263 15.14 -9.93 85.88
C ARG A 263 16.59 -9.93 86.33
N VAL A 264 17.41 -9.07 85.75
CA VAL A 264 18.82 -8.90 86.14
C VAL A 264 18.91 -8.40 87.58
N ASP A 265 18.14 -7.39 87.96
CA ASP A 265 18.15 -6.85 89.34
C ASP A 265 17.78 -7.91 90.40
N ARG A 266 16.79 -8.76 90.10
CA ARG A 266 16.43 -9.90 90.94
C ARG A 266 17.54 -10.96 91.01
N PHE A 267 18.24 -11.19 89.90
CA PHE A 267 19.37 -12.12 89.86
C PHE A 267 20.56 -11.58 90.66
N ASP A 268 20.85 -10.28 90.58
CA ASP A 268 21.89 -9.64 91.39
C ASP A 268 21.57 -9.74 92.89
N THR A 269 20.32 -9.46 93.27
CA THR A 269 19.86 -9.64 94.66
C THR A 269 20.00 -11.09 95.12
N PHE A 270 19.73 -12.06 94.24
CA PHE A 270 19.92 -13.48 94.52
C PHE A 270 21.40 -13.84 94.72
N LEU A 271 22.29 -13.34 93.86
CA LEU A 271 23.74 -13.55 93.99
C LEU A 271 24.29 -12.93 95.28
N ASP A 272 23.84 -11.72 95.65
CA ASP A 272 24.20 -11.08 96.92
C ASP A 272 23.73 -11.90 98.13
N GLY A 273 22.52 -12.46 98.07
CA GLY A 273 22.01 -13.38 99.09
C GLY A 273 22.86 -14.63 99.22
N LEU A 274 23.24 -15.25 98.10
CA LEU A 274 24.13 -16.41 98.06
C LEU A 274 25.50 -16.07 98.68
N ASN A 275 26.08 -14.91 98.33
CA ASN A 275 27.37 -14.47 98.84
C ASN A 275 27.36 -14.23 100.36
N ARG A 276 26.28 -13.63 100.90
CA ARG A 276 26.10 -13.47 102.37
C ARG A 276 26.00 -14.80 103.10
N LEU A 277 25.29 -15.77 102.54
CA LEU A 277 25.17 -17.12 103.10
C LEU A 277 26.53 -17.84 103.15
N LEU A 278 27.29 -17.78 102.06
CA LEU A 278 28.65 -18.31 102.02
C LEU A 278 29.55 -17.61 103.04
N SER A 279 29.54 -16.28 103.08
CA SER A 279 30.35 -15.49 104.03
C SER A 279 29.99 -15.78 105.48
N GLY A 280 28.71 -16.04 105.79
CA GLY A 280 28.26 -16.42 107.13
C GLY A 280 28.71 -17.82 107.55
N LEU A 281 28.81 -18.77 106.62
CA LEU A 281 29.34 -20.12 106.89
C LEU A 281 30.86 -20.13 107.09
N PHE A 282 31.58 -19.18 106.51
CA PHE A 282 33.05 -19.13 106.53
C PHE A 282 33.63 -17.93 107.30
N GLY A 283 32.80 -17.11 107.95
CA GLY A 283 33.22 -15.90 108.69
C GLY A 283 33.69 -16.20 110.13
N PRO A 284 34.68 -15.45 110.68
CA PRO A 284 35.27 -15.76 111.98
C PRO A 284 34.28 -15.54 113.13
N ALA A 285 34.17 -16.54 114.03
CA ALA A 285 33.35 -16.46 115.24
C ALA A 285 33.77 -15.27 116.11
N GLN A 286 32.84 -14.34 116.40
CA GLN A 286 33.09 -13.22 117.30
C GLN A 286 33.24 -13.73 118.76
N PRO A 287 34.23 -13.23 119.53
CA PRO A 287 34.43 -13.63 120.92
C PRO A 287 33.32 -13.06 121.82
N GLU A 288 32.64 -13.93 122.57
CA GLU A 288 31.62 -13.59 123.55
C GLU A 288 32.15 -12.61 124.61
N ALA A 289 31.50 -11.45 124.74
CA ALA A 289 31.67 -10.55 125.87
C ALA A 289 30.84 -11.05 127.07
N LEU A 290 31.53 -11.45 128.14
CA LEU A 290 30.95 -11.89 129.41
C LEU A 290 30.21 -10.74 130.13
N PRO A 291 29.02 -10.97 130.71
CA PRO A 291 28.38 -10.01 131.60
C PRO A 291 29.04 -10.01 132.99
N SER A 292 29.47 -8.82 133.45
CA SER A 292 30.05 -8.61 134.77
C SER A 292 28.99 -8.56 135.89
N PRO A 293 29.32 -9.06 137.11
CA PRO A 293 28.37 -9.32 138.20
C PRO A 293 27.89 -8.07 138.95
#